data_AF-A0A4S2L1B2-F1
#
_entry.id   AF-A0A4S2L1B2-F1
#
_cell.length_a   1.000
_cell.length_b   1.000
_cell.length_c   1.000
_cell.angle_alpha   90.00
_cell.angle_beta   90.00
_cell.angle_gamma   90.00
#
_symmetry.space_group_name_H-M   'P 1'
#
loop_
_entity.id
_entity.type
_entity.pdbx_description
1 polymer ?
#
loop_
_entity_poly.entity_id
_entity_poly.type
_entity_poly.pdbx_seq_one_letter_code
_entity_poly.pdbx_strand_id
1 'polypeptide(L)'
;MSAGPGGPVWTRKMRTLFRRLDAQGHGYLMVDDLLEVATQIFGVYPKMEAYKNDYVVRTLVYLWYQVICVHVDRHVATMTNINEATFVDNMLKAASGTFKEQFTENFVDPFFDAMDQDDDKMITAPEYTTLMVALKATQRDSEVIFKQNADGNKLSKSCFEEVMRDYFFGDDSKSKCNKLWGPLLEYKRAEDFGTIDCGPVWEGKMRTMFRRLDVGESMRLRCHDLLHIGQFLIQRGHLDKKKADSVLRYMMHIWVKYLAIDKDGAHLPEIREIEFIHNLRDMINGDYRHEIDQFGWTLFKAVEVDNSGFITQAQYRNLQEAWHVGRDEAEGMFKVLDTNKDGKISSDEFLTAWNDYFLGEDPQSPYRMFFGPIISRQTEAK
;
A
#
# COMPACT_ATOMS: atom_id res chain seq x y z
N MET A 1 8.31 26.32 13.21
CA MET A 1 7.94 25.11 13.97
C MET A 1 8.03 23.97 12.97
N SER A 2 9.08 23.15 12.99
CA SER A 2 9.04 21.92 12.20
C SER A 2 7.94 21.06 12.80
N ALA A 3 6.97 20.65 11.99
CA ALA A 3 5.95 19.72 12.46
C ALA A 3 6.66 18.44 12.96
N GLY A 4 6.17 17.89 14.06
CA GLY A 4 6.65 16.60 14.58
C GLY A 4 5.88 15.46 13.92
N PRO A 5 5.72 14.32 14.62
CA PRO A 5 4.78 13.28 14.21
C PRO A 5 3.40 13.85 13.82
N GLY A 6 2.81 13.29 12.76
CA GLY A 6 1.50 13.70 12.24
C GLY A 6 1.53 14.78 11.16
N GLY A 7 2.71 15.32 10.83
CA GLY A 7 2.86 16.21 9.68
C GLY A 7 2.79 15.49 8.32
N PRO A 8 2.69 16.24 7.20
CA PRO A 8 2.50 15.65 5.88
C PRO A 8 3.63 14.71 5.43
N VAL A 9 4.88 15.03 5.76
CA VAL A 9 6.05 14.21 5.36
C VAL A 9 6.10 12.94 6.21
N TRP A 10 5.85 13.08 7.51
CA TRP A 10 5.80 12.00 8.48
C TRP A 10 4.70 10.98 8.13
N THR A 11 3.51 11.44 7.78
CA THR A 11 2.42 10.56 7.35
C THR A 11 2.84 9.73 6.14
N ARG A 12 3.50 10.36 5.16
CA ARG A 12 4.03 9.67 3.98
C ARG A 12 5.14 8.67 4.34
N LYS A 13 6.02 8.99 5.30
CA LYS A 13 7.01 8.03 5.83
C LYS A 13 6.34 6.79 6.42
N MET A 14 5.28 6.97 7.24
CA MET A 14 4.58 5.85 7.86
C MET A 14 3.82 5.01 6.83
N ARG A 15 3.14 5.63 5.86
CA ARG A 15 2.50 4.90 4.74
C ARG A 15 3.52 4.12 3.92
N THR A 16 4.70 4.70 3.68
CA THR A 16 5.80 4.02 2.97
C THR A 16 6.33 2.83 3.76
N LEU A 17 6.51 2.99 5.08
CA LEU A 17 6.92 1.90 5.97
C LEU A 17 5.89 0.77 6.01
N PHE A 18 4.60 1.09 6.20
CA PHE A 18 3.51 0.11 6.15
C PHE A 18 3.60 -0.75 4.89
N ARG A 19 3.71 -0.10 3.73
CA ARG A 19 3.78 -0.78 2.44
C ARG A 19 5.01 -1.65 2.26
N ARG A 20 6.13 -1.33 2.92
CA ARG A 20 7.30 -2.22 2.92
C ARG A 20 7.09 -3.43 3.80
N LEU A 21 6.46 -3.25 4.96
CA LEU A 21 6.16 -4.32 5.89
C LEU A 21 5.08 -5.26 5.35
N ASP A 22 4.08 -4.75 4.61
CA ASP A 22 3.09 -5.55 3.86
C ASP A 22 3.73 -6.12 2.59
N ALA A 23 4.77 -6.94 2.77
CA ALA A 23 5.53 -7.54 1.68
C ALA A 23 4.68 -8.50 0.83
N GLN A 24 3.58 -9.01 1.39
CA GLN A 24 2.63 -9.85 0.68
C GLN A 24 1.63 -9.04 -0.15
N GLY A 25 1.45 -7.76 0.16
CA GLY A 25 0.61 -6.82 -0.56
C GLY A 25 -0.88 -7.07 -0.36
N HIS A 26 -1.28 -7.65 0.77
CA HIS A 26 -2.68 -7.95 1.07
C HIS A 26 -3.40 -6.83 1.83
N GLY A 27 -2.72 -5.71 2.10
CA GLY A 27 -3.30 -4.50 2.70
C GLY A 27 -3.38 -4.53 4.22
N TYR A 28 -2.72 -5.50 4.87
CA TYR A 28 -2.73 -5.64 6.31
C TYR A 28 -1.34 -6.01 6.83
N LEU A 29 -1.05 -5.65 8.07
CA LEU A 29 0.08 -6.17 8.84
C LEU A 29 -0.42 -7.09 9.93
N MET A 30 0.32 -8.18 10.14
CA MET A 30 0.15 -9.17 11.18
C MET A 30 1.43 -9.25 12.01
N VAL A 31 1.36 -9.86 13.19
CA VAL A 31 2.56 -10.12 14.01
C VAL A 31 3.61 -10.94 13.24
N ASP A 32 3.17 -11.84 12.37
CA ASP A 32 4.03 -12.69 11.56
C ASP A 32 4.92 -11.89 10.59
N ASP A 33 4.44 -10.76 10.06
CA ASP A 33 5.23 -9.90 9.17
C ASP A 33 6.44 -9.31 9.92
N LEU A 34 6.30 -9.03 11.22
CA LEU A 34 7.40 -8.61 12.08
C LEU A 34 8.32 -9.78 12.46
N LEU A 35 7.76 -10.96 12.74
CA LEU A 35 8.56 -12.14 13.10
C LEU A 35 9.41 -12.65 11.92
N GLU A 36 9.01 -12.37 10.69
CA GLU A 36 9.83 -12.64 9.50
C GLU A 36 11.17 -11.88 9.55
N VAL A 37 11.21 -10.69 10.15
CA VAL A 37 12.46 -9.91 10.33
C VAL A 37 13.51 -10.72 11.09
N ALA A 38 13.12 -11.32 12.23
CA ALA A 38 14.02 -12.17 13.01
C ALA A 38 14.49 -13.38 12.21
N THR A 39 13.58 -14.03 11.49
CA THR A 39 13.89 -15.20 10.65
C THR A 39 14.95 -14.86 9.60
N GLN A 40 14.86 -13.69 8.97
CA GLN A 40 15.84 -13.24 7.97
C GLN A 40 17.21 -12.94 8.61
N ILE A 41 17.23 -12.22 9.73
CA ILE A 41 18.48 -11.89 10.44
C ILE A 41 19.20 -13.17 10.90
N PHE A 42 18.48 -14.10 11.52
CA PHE A 42 19.07 -15.35 12.02
C PHE A 42 19.53 -16.28 10.90
N GLY A 43 18.89 -16.21 9.73
CA GLY A 43 19.34 -16.91 8.53
C GLY A 43 20.69 -16.41 8.02
N VAL A 44 20.96 -15.11 8.11
CA VAL A 44 22.24 -14.50 7.73
C VAL A 44 23.32 -14.74 8.80
N TYR A 45 22.95 -14.66 10.08
CA TYR A 45 23.85 -14.83 11.21
C TYR A 45 23.49 -16.06 12.08
N PRO A 46 23.62 -17.30 11.57
CA PRO A 46 23.22 -18.51 12.29
C PRO A 46 24.09 -18.82 13.53
N LYS A 47 25.20 -18.10 13.72
CA LYS A 47 26.10 -18.21 14.86
C LYS A 47 26.10 -16.97 15.75
N MET A 48 25.14 -16.05 15.56
CA MET A 48 24.97 -14.88 16.41
C MET A 48 24.81 -15.33 17.87
N GLU A 49 25.48 -14.62 18.79
CA GLU A 49 25.40 -14.90 20.21
C GLU A 49 23.95 -14.85 20.72
N ALA A 50 23.60 -15.74 21.65
CA ALA A 50 22.21 -15.94 22.06
C ALA A 50 21.52 -14.65 22.55
N TYR A 51 22.21 -13.82 23.33
CA TYR A 51 21.62 -12.58 23.84
C TYR A 51 21.38 -11.52 22.75
N LYS A 52 22.14 -11.53 21.64
CA LYS A 52 21.90 -10.66 20.48
C LYS A 52 20.64 -11.10 19.73
N ASN A 53 20.39 -12.41 19.63
CA ASN A 53 19.11 -12.92 19.12
C ASN A 53 17.94 -12.47 20.02
N ASP A 54 18.11 -12.53 21.34
CA ASP A 54 17.10 -12.08 22.30
C ASP A 54 16.79 -10.58 22.15
N TYR A 55 17.79 -9.75 21.85
CA TYR A 55 17.58 -8.33 21.55
C TYR A 55 16.67 -8.13 20.33
N VAL A 56 16.92 -8.82 19.21
CA VAL A 56 16.09 -8.76 18.01
C VAL A 56 14.64 -9.14 18.33
N VAL A 57 14.43 -10.30 18.97
CA VAL A 57 13.07 -10.78 19.29
C VAL A 57 12.36 -9.82 20.24
N ARG A 58 13.03 -9.37 21.30
CA ARG A 58 12.45 -8.45 22.29
C ARG A 58 12.03 -7.14 21.64
N THR A 59 12.83 -6.59 20.73
CA THR A 59 12.49 -5.37 20.02
C THR A 59 11.30 -5.56 19.08
N LEU A 60 11.22 -6.68 18.36
CA LEU A 60 10.06 -6.96 17.49
C LEU A 60 8.77 -7.12 18.30
N VAL A 61 8.83 -7.81 19.45
CA VAL A 61 7.70 -7.91 20.40
C VAL A 61 7.31 -6.52 20.91
N TYR A 62 8.29 -5.69 21.31
CA TYR A 62 8.03 -4.32 21.74
C TYR A 62 7.34 -3.51 20.63
N LEU A 63 7.87 -3.54 19.40
CA LEU A 63 7.31 -2.85 18.25
C LEU A 63 5.86 -3.27 17.99
N TRP A 64 5.57 -4.57 17.99
CA TRP A 64 4.19 -5.03 17.78
C TRP A 64 3.24 -4.53 18.87
N TYR A 65 3.54 -4.80 20.15
CA TYR A 65 2.57 -4.57 21.22
C TYR A 65 2.56 -3.15 21.78
N GLN A 66 3.61 -2.36 21.60
CA GLN A 66 3.74 -1.01 22.19
C GLN A 66 3.78 0.11 21.15
N VAL A 67 3.93 -0.22 19.87
CA VAL A 67 4.08 0.79 18.81
C VAL A 67 3.04 0.60 17.70
N ILE A 68 2.95 -0.61 17.13
CA ILE A 68 2.18 -0.89 15.92
C ILE A 68 0.73 -1.29 16.23
N CYS A 69 0.51 -2.13 17.24
CA CYS A 69 -0.79 -2.70 17.60
C CYS A 69 -1.23 -2.24 19.00
N VAL A 70 -1.40 -0.93 19.18
CA VAL A 70 -1.71 -0.31 20.49
C VAL A 70 -3.20 -0.07 20.74
N HIS A 71 -4.06 -0.36 19.76
CA HIS A 71 -5.49 -0.06 19.77
C HIS A 71 -6.36 -1.19 20.32
N VAL A 72 -5.78 -2.36 20.61
CA VAL A 72 -6.46 -3.52 21.17
C VAL A 72 -5.70 -4.08 22.36
N ASP A 73 -6.39 -4.89 23.16
CA ASP A 73 -5.76 -5.60 24.26
C ASP A 73 -4.70 -6.59 23.77
N ARG A 74 -3.67 -6.81 24.61
CA ARG A 74 -2.51 -7.65 24.27
C ARG A 74 -2.86 -9.06 23.80
N HIS A 75 -3.88 -9.69 24.39
CA HIS A 75 -4.28 -11.05 24.01
C HIS A 75 -4.97 -11.12 22.65
N VAL A 76 -5.58 -10.02 22.20
CA VAL A 76 -6.20 -9.89 20.88
C VAL A 76 -5.14 -9.56 19.83
N ALA A 77 -4.17 -8.70 20.18
CA ALA A 77 -3.13 -8.20 19.28
C ALA A 77 -2.37 -9.30 18.52
N THR A 78 -2.19 -10.49 19.09
CA THR A 78 -1.51 -11.62 18.41
C THR A 78 -2.23 -12.07 17.13
N MET A 79 -3.54 -11.89 17.05
CA MET A 79 -4.39 -12.32 15.93
C MET A 79 -4.94 -11.14 15.12
N THR A 80 -4.50 -9.91 15.42
CA THR A 80 -5.02 -8.69 14.80
C THR A 80 -4.35 -8.41 13.47
N ASN A 81 -5.16 -8.10 12.47
CA ASN A 81 -4.72 -7.57 11.18
C ASN A 81 -4.89 -6.05 11.19
N ILE A 82 -3.85 -5.32 10.84
CA ILE A 82 -3.83 -3.84 10.90
C ILE A 82 -3.74 -3.29 9.48
N ASN A 83 -4.73 -2.51 9.04
CA ASN A 83 -4.65 -1.81 7.76
C ASN A 83 -3.78 -0.54 7.84
N GLU A 84 -3.50 0.10 6.70
CA GLU A 84 -2.62 1.27 6.64
C GLU A 84 -3.11 2.42 7.53
N ALA A 85 -4.41 2.71 7.52
CA ALA A 85 -5.00 3.80 8.30
C ALA A 85 -4.82 3.60 9.81
N THR A 86 -5.16 2.40 10.32
CA THR A 86 -4.94 2.04 11.72
C THR A 86 -3.46 2.00 12.08
N PHE A 87 -2.59 1.55 11.16
CA PHE A 87 -1.14 1.60 11.37
C PHE A 87 -0.65 3.03 11.57
N VAL A 88 -1.01 3.96 10.67
CA VAL A 88 -0.59 5.37 10.76
C VAL A 88 -1.09 6.03 12.05
N ASP A 89 -2.34 5.78 12.45
CA ASP A 89 -2.90 6.29 13.71
C ASP A 89 -2.17 5.72 14.94
N ASN A 90 -1.90 4.42 14.95
CA ASN A 90 -1.14 3.78 16.04
C ASN A 90 0.29 4.31 16.13
N MET A 91 0.98 4.44 14.99
CA MET A 91 2.32 5.03 14.92
C MET A 91 2.31 6.47 15.43
N LEU A 92 1.26 7.26 15.16
CA LEU A 92 1.14 8.64 15.61
C LEU A 92 0.97 8.71 17.12
N LYS A 93 0.08 7.87 17.68
CA LYS A 93 -0.12 7.73 19.12
C LYS A 93 1.16 7.32 19.83
N ALA A 94 1.86 6.31 19.30
CA ALA A 94 3.12 5.85 19.86
C ALA A 94 4.20 6.94 19.78
N ALA A 95 4.42 7.54 18.60
CA ALA A 95 5.44 8.56 18.38
C ALA A 95 5.22 9.85 19.19
N SER A 96 3.97 10.10 19.60
CA SER A 96 3.59 11.20 20.49
C SER A 96 3.58 10.81 21.98
N GLY A 97 3.85 9.53 22.30
CA GLY A 97 3.84 8.97 23.64
C GLY A 97 5.20 8.37 24.05
N THR A 98 5.15 7.31 24.87
CA THR A 98 6.33 6.71 25.53
C THR A 98 7.33 6.11 24.56
N PHE A 99 6.92 5.74 23.34
CA PHE A 99 7.85 5.22 22.33
C PHE A 99 8.96 6.22 22.00
N LYS A 100 8.67 7.54 21.99
CA LYS A 100 9.69 8.56 21.72
C LYS A 100 10.76 8.63 22.82
N GLU A 101 10.33 8.49 24.07
CA GLU A 101 11.18 8.52 25.27
C GLU A 101 12.02 7.24 25.37
N GLN A 102 11.40 6.09 25.08
CA GLN A 102 12.00 4.77 25.16
C GLN A 102 12.70 4.33 23.86
N PHE A 103 12.74 5.19 22.86
CA PHE A 103 13.21 4.85 21.51
C PHE A 103 14.63 4.29 21.52
N THR A 104 15.53 4.90 22.30
CA THR A 104 16.93 4.46 22.39
C THR A 104 17.01 3.07 23.01
N GLU A 105 16.44 2.90 24.21
CA GLU A 105 16.53 1.67 25.01
C GLU A 105 15.84 0.46 24.36
N ASN A 106 14.66 0.67 23.75
CA ASN A 106 13.82 -0.43 23.27
C ASN A 106 13.93 -0.71 21.77
N PHE A 107 14.52 0.22 21.00
CA PHE A 107 14.66 0.08 19.54
C PHE A 107 16.11 0.24 19.07
N VAL A 108 16.76 1.37 19.37
CA VAL A 108 18.10 1.68 18.83
C VAL A 108 19.16 0.74 19.39
N ASP A 109 19.31 0.70 20.71
CA ASP A 109 20.30 -0.10 21.43
C ASP A 109 20.23 -1.58 21.06
N PRO A 110 19.08 -2.26 21.19
CA PRO A 110 19.01 -3.69 20.90
C PRO A 110 19.28 -4.02 19.43
N PHE A 111 18.82 -3.22 18.47
CA PHE A 111 19.16 -3.49 17.07
C PHE A 111 20.62 -3.15 16.74
N PHE A 112 21.17 -2.11 17.35
CA PHE A 112 22.58 -1.77 17.15
C PHE A 112 23.49 -2.87 17.68
N ASP A 113 23.30 -3.25 18.95
CA ASP A 113 24.10 -4.27 19.63
C ASP A 113 23.89 -5.66 19.02
N ALA A 114 22.69 -5.94 18.48
CA ALA A 114 22.45 -7.18 17.76
C ALA A 114 23.17 -7.24 16.42
N MET A 115 23.40 -6.10 15.75
CA MET A 115 24.01 -6.05 14.43
C MET A 115 25.53 -5.90 14.46
N ASP A 116 26.09 -5.23 15.46
CA ASP A 116 27.53 -5.17 15.73
C ASP A 116 28.05 -6.58 16.06
N GLN A 117 28.51 -7.35 15.07
CA GLN A 117 28.89 -8.75 15.30
C GLN A 117 30.28 -8.90 15.92
N ASP A 118 31.17 -7.91 15.78
CA ASP A 118 32.54 -7.94 16.29
C ASP A 118 32.74 -7.15 17.60
N ASP A 119 31.66 -6.58 18.16
CA ASP A 119 31.62 -5.80 19.40
C ASP A 119 32.55 -4.58 19.39
N ASP A 120 32.77 -4.00 18.22
CA ASP A 120 33.64 -2.83 18.06
C ASP A 120 32.90 -1.49 18.21
N LYS A 121 31.62 -1.55 18.59
CA LYS A 121 30.69 -0.43 18.81
C LYS A 121 30.38 0.35 17.55
N MET A 122 30.50 -0.29 16.40
CA MET A 122 30.22 0.29 15.10
C MET A 122 29.51 -0.74 14.21
N ILE A 123 28.73 -0.26 13.24
CA ILE A 123 28.05 -1.12 12.27
C ILE A 123 28.72 -0.99 10.91
N THR A 124 29.06 -2.12 10.30
CA THR A 124 29.57 -2.20 8.92
C THR A 124 28.44 -2.13 7.89
N ALA A 125 28.78 -1.84 6.63
CA ALA A 125 27.78 -1.78 5.56
C ALA A 125 26.96 -3.10 5.40
N PRO A 126 27.56 -4.32 5.47
CA PRO A 126 26.81 -5.57 5.43
C PRO A 126 25.85 -5.75 6.61
N GLU A 127 26.25 -5.39 7.83
CA GLU A 127 25.41 -5.48 9.02
C GLU A 127 24.21 -4.53 8.94
N TYR A 128 24.46 -3.26 8.58
CA TYR A 128 23.38 -2.29 8.35
C TYR A 128 22.42 -2.77 7.26
N THR A 129 22.96 -3.25 6.14
CA THR A 129 22.14 -3.73 5.02
C THR A 129 21.32 -4.95 5.42
N THR A 130 21.86 -5.87 6.21
CA THR A 130 21.14 -7.04 6.70
C THR A 130 19.94 -6.64 7.56
N LEU A 131 20.14 -5.71 8.51
CA LEU A 131 19.05 -5.19 9.33
C LEU A 131 17.97 -4.51 8.48
N MET A 132 18.38 -3.60 7.60
CA MET A 132 17.43 -2.80 6.82
C MET A 132 16.66 -3.64 5.80
N VAL A 133 17.30 -4.61 5.16
CA VAL A 133 16.64 -5.57 4.26
C VAL A 133 15.69 -6.49 5.02
N ALA A 134 16.08 -6.93 6.23
CA ALA A 134 15.17 -7.67 7.11
C ALA A 134 13.93 -6.84 7.48
N LEU A 135 14.12 -5.55 7.76
CA LEU A 135 13.06 -4.54 7.92
C LEU A 135 12.42 -4.10 6.60
N LYS A 136 12.61 -4.86 5.51
CA LYS A 136 11.98 -4.70 4.18
C LYS A 136 12.37 -3.43 3.41
N ALA A 137 13.43 -2.73 3.80
CA ALA A 137 14.03 -1.72 2.94
C ALA A 137 14.70 -2.36 1.72
N THR A 138 14.89 -1.58 0.65
CA THR A 138 15.64 -2.09 -0.52
C THR A 138 17.13 -2.03 -0.23
N GLN A 139 17.88 -3.05 -0.65
CA GLN A 139 19.34 -3.07 -0.51
C GLN A 139 19.99 -1.79 -1.04
N ARG A 140 19.57 -1.33 -2.22
CA ARG A 140 20.11 -0.12 -2.84
C ARG A 140 19.90 1.11 -1.95
N ASP A 141 18.69 1.30 -1.42
CA ASP A 141 18.39 2.45 -0.57
C ASP A 141 19.15 2.36 0.75
N SER A 142 19.26 1.17 1.34
CA SER A 142 20.06 0.93 2.56
C SER A 142 21.53 1.29 2.37
N GLU A 143 22.15 0.84 1.27
CA GLU A 143 23.55 1.18 0.95
C GLU A 143 23.75 2.69 0.75
N VAL A 144 22.78 3.38 0.14
CA VAL A 144 22.82 4.83 -0.06
C VAL A 144 22.73 5.57 1.27
N ILE A 145 21.80 5.19 2.15
CA ILE A 145 21.64 5.81 3.46
C ILE A 145 22.86 5.54 4.34
N PHE A 146 23.39 4.31 4.32
CA PHE A 146 24.63 3.99 5.04
C PHE A 146 25.78 4.90 4.61
N LYS A 147 26.06 5.00 3.31
CA LYS A 147 27.15 5.83 2.77
C LYS A 147 27.01 7.32 3.09
N GLN A 148 25.79 7.80 3.29
CA GLN A 148 25.53 9.21 3.61
C GLN A 148 25.78 9.56 5.08
N ASN A 149 25.73 8.57 5.98
CA ASN A 149 25.75 8.79 7.43
C ASN A 149 26.92 8.06 8.13
N ALA A 150 27.63 7.17 7.44
CA ALA A 150 28.78 6.47 7.98
C ALA A 150 30.03 7.36 8.02
N ASP A 151 30.83 7.18 9.08
CA ASP A 151 32.15 7.79 9.23
C ASP A 151 33.20 6.86 8.60
N GLY A 152 33.47 7.06 7.31
CA GLY A 152 34.32 6.17 6.53
C GLY A 152 33.58 4.88 6.16
N ASN A 153 34.00 3.74 6.72
CA ASN A 153 33.44 2.41 6.37
C ASN A 153 32.53 1.83 7.45
N LYS A 154 32.33 2.54 8.57
CA LYS A 154 31.50 2.08 9.69
C LYS A 154 30.57 3.20 10.17
N LEU A 155 29.41 2.82 10.71
CA LEU A 155 28.39 3.71 11.24
C LEU A 155 28.42 3.66 12.77
N SER A 156 28.53 4.81 13.43
CA SER A 156 28.49 4.90 14.88
C SER A 156 27.06 4.76 15.42
N LYS A 157 26.93 4.41 16.71
CA LYS A 157 25.63 4.33 17.39
C LYS A 157 24.86 5.64 17.35
N SER A 158 25.53 6.78 17.55
CA SER A 158 24.90 8.10 17.48
C SER A 158 24.34 8.39 16.09
N CYS A 159 25.11 8.10 15.02
CA CYS A 159 24.62 8.30 13.66
C CYS A 159 23.48 7.35 13.31
N PHE A 160 23.53 6.09 13.74
CA PHE A 160 22.43 5.14 13.60
C PHE A 160 21.15 5.65 14.29
N GLU A 161 21.28 6.13 15.53
CA GLU A 161 20.17 6.72 16.27
C GLU A 161 19.58 7.96 15.58
N GLU A 162 20.41 8.88 15.10
CA GLU A 162 19.97 10.10 14.40
C GLU A 162 19.17 9.78 13.14
N VAL A 163 19.64 8.82 12.31
CA VAL A 163 18.94 8.38 11.10
C VAL A 163 17.56 7.81 11.44
N MET A 164 17.49 6.94 12.45
CA MET A 164 16.24 6.32 12.88
C MET A 164 15.28 7.35 13.49
N ARG A 165 15.78 8.25 14.33
CA ARG A 165 14.97 9.31 14.96
C ARG A 165 14.41 10.29 13.93
N ASP A 166 15.20 10.69 12.94
CA ASP A 166 14.70 11.54 11.85
C ASP A 166 13.52 10.88 11.15
N TYR A 167 13.63 9.59 10.81
CA TYR A 167 12.55 8.89 10.12
C TYR A 167 11.27 8.80 10.98
N PHE A 168 11.39 8.35 12.22
CA PHE A 168 10.21 8.09 13.06
C PHE A 168 9.60 9.35 13.69
N PHE A 169 10.34 10.46 13.81
CA PHE A 169 9.86 11.66 14.53
C PHE A 169 9.96 12.98 13.75
N GLY A 170 10.69 13.03 12.64
CA GLY A 170 10.90 14.24 11.84
C GLY A 170 9.92 14.40 10.69
N ASP A 171 9.51 15.64 10.41
CA ASP A 171 8.65 16.04 9.28
C ASP A 171 9.38 16.92 8.26
N ASP A 172 10.71 17.00 8.30
CA ASP A 172 11.45 17.81 7.33
C ASP A 172 11.45 17.17 5.94
N SER A 173 10.74 17.80 5.00
CA SER A 173 10.71 17.42 3.58
C SER A 173 12.10 17.33 2.92
N LYS A 174 13.11 18.03 3.46
CA LYS A 174 14.48 18.04 2.92
C LYS A 174 15.38 16.99 3.54
N SER A 175 14.93 16.28 4.57
CA SER A 175 15.75 15.24 5.19
C SER A 175 16.10 14.15 4.19
N LYS A 176 17.37 13.76 4.18
CA LYS A 176 17.85 12.62 3.38
C LYS A 176 17.31 11.29 3.91
N CYS A 177 17.03 11.23 5.21
CA CYS A 177 16.49 10.04 5.87
C CYS A 177 15.07 9.72 5.39
N ASN A 178 14.36 10.65 4.74
CA ASN A 178 13.06 10.39 4.11
C ASN A 178 13.06 9.16 3.19
N LYS A 179 14.22 8.77 2.66
CA LYS A 179 14.39 7.60 1.77
C LYS A 179 14.82 6.31 2.47
N LEU A 180 14.77 6.25 3.81
CA LEU A 180 15.21 5.10 4.58
C LEU A 180 14.52 3.79 4.16
N TRP A 181 13.22 3.87 3.81
CA TRP A 181 12.44 2.76 3.24
C TRP A 181 12.12 2.94 1.74
N GLY A 182 12.93 3.75 1.04
CA GLY A 182 12.78 4.11 -0.36
C GLY A 182 11.96 5.38 -0.60
N PRO A 183 11.62 5.69 -1.86
CA PRO A 183 10.86 6.88 -2.21
C PRO A 183 9.51 6.94 -1.47
N LEU A 184 9.19 8.12 -0.94
CA LEU A 184 7.95 8.33 -0.22
C LEU A 184 6.75 8.32 -1.17
N LEU A 185 5.72 7.57 -0.83
CA LEU A 185 4.46 7.52 -1.58
C LEU A 185 3.83 8.92 -1.66
N GLU A 186 3.41 9.34 -2.85
CA GLU A 186 2.87 10.69 -3.14
C GLU A 186 1.35 10.71 -3.33
N TYR A 187 0.72 9.59 -3.67
CA TYR A 187 -0.71 9.55 -3.99
C TYR A 187 -1.59 9.69 -2.73
N LYS A 188 -2.73 10.38 -2.90
CA LYS A 188 -3.76 10.49 -1.86
C LYS A 188 -4.40 9.12 -1.59
N ARG A 189 -4.53 8.77 -0.32
CA ARG A 189 -5.32 7.61 0.11
C ARG A 189 -6.79 7.92 0.09
N ALA A 190 -7.59 6.87 0.12
CA ALA A 190 -9.03 6.93 0.32
C ALA A 190 -9.46 7.98 1.35
N GLU A 191 -8.85 7.95 2.53
CA GLU A 191 -9.18 8.80 3.68
C GLU A 191 -8.91 10.29 3.42
N ASP A 192 -7.94 10.61 2.56
CA ASP A 192 -7.54 12.00 2.27
C ASP A 192 -8.58 12.76 1.44
N PHE A 193 -9.55 12.06 0.83
CA PHE A 193 -10.66 12.67 0.08
C PHE A 193 -11.85 13.06 0.97
N GLY A 194 -11.94 12.52 2.19
CA GLY A 194 -13.12 12.67 3.05
C GLY A 194 -14.38 12.02 2.47
N THR A 195 -15.52 12.26 3.11
CA THR A 195 -16.84 11.89 2.57
C THR A 195 -17.11 12.70 1.29
N ILE A 196 -17.67 12.06 0.27
CA ILE A 196 -17.97 12.71 -1.02
C ILE A 196 -19.47 12.67 -1.33
N ASP A 197 -19.96 13.64 -2.09
CA ASP A 197 -21.40 13.81 -2.33
C ASP A 197 -21.97 12.69 -3.22
N CYS A 198 -21.10 12.08 -4.03
CA CYS A 198 -21.47 11.09 -5.05
C CYS A 198 -22.45 11.68 -6.07
N GLY A 199 -22.21 12.92 -6.51
CA GLY A 199 -23.07 13.64 -7.44
C GLY A 199 -22.99 13.14 -8.90
N PRO A 200 -23.58 13.88 -9.87
CA PRO A 200 -23.69 13.42 -11.26
C PRO A 200 -22.37 13.06 -11.95
N VAL A 201 -21.27 13.74 -11.60
CA VAL A 201 -19.92 13.44 -12.10
C VAL A 201 -19.48 12.05 -11.65
N TRP A 202 -19.66 11.75 -10.36
CA TRP A 202 -19.31 10.48 -9.77
C TRP A 202 -20.21 9.34 -10.29
N GLU A 203 -21.53 9.55 -10.34
CA GLU A 203 -22.46 8.55 -10.90
C GLU A 203 -22.15 8.25 -12.38
N GLY A 204 -21.75 9.26 -13.15
CA GLY A 204 -21.26 9.10 -14.52
C GLY A 204 -20.05 8.16 -14.62
N LYS A 205 -19.09 8.29 -13.71
CA LYS A 205 -17.95 7.38 -13.61
C LYS A 205 -18.42 5.96 -13.30
N MET A 206 -19.15 5.76 -12.21
CA MET A 206 -19.57 4.41 -11.79
C MET A 206 -20.44 3.70 -12.85
N ARG A 207 -21.32 4.44 -13.53
CA ARG A 207 -22.07 3.90 -14.69
C ARG A 207 -21.15 3.46 -15.81
N THR A 208 -20.14 4.25 -16.12
CA THR A 208 -19.14 3.89 -17.15
C THR A 208 -18.46 2.58 -16.79
N MET A 209 -18.02 2.42 -15.53
CA MET A 209 -17.44 1.17 -15.04
C MET A 209 -18.42 0.00 -15.12
N PHE A 210 -19.68 0.18 -14.70
CA PHE A 210 -20.72 -0.85 -14.81
C PHE A 210 -20.85 -1.37 -16.26
N ARG A 211 -20.86 -0.46 -17.25
CA ARG A 211 -20.94 -0.83 -18.67
C ARG A 211 -19.70 -1.55 -19.18
N ARG A 212 -18.53 -1.29 -18.61
CA ARG A 212 -17.31 -2.06 -18.95
C ARG A 212 -17.36 -3.49 -18.42
N LEU A 213 -18.08 -3.71 -17.32
CA LEU A 213 -18.32 -5.04 -16.77
C LEU A 213 -19.46 -5.79 -17.48
N ASP A 214 -20.52 -5.09 -17.89
CA ASP A 214 -21.70 -5.68 -18.56
C ASP A 214 -21.48 -5.88 -20.06
N VAL A 215 -20.48 -6.69 -20.41
CA VAL A 215 -20.08 -6.97 -21.80
C VAL A 215 -21.22 -7.61 -22.61
N GLY A 216 -22.05 -8.41 -21.93
CA GLY A 216 -23.22 -9.06 -22.53
C GLY A 216 -24.44 -8.14 -22.69
N GLU A 217 -24.34 -6.86 -22.28
CA GLU A 217 -25.43 -5.87 -22.28
C GLU A 217 -26.72 -6.38 -21.63
N SER A 218 -26.56 -7.21 -20.61
CA SER A 218 -27.66 -7.84 -19.89
C SER A 218 -28.34 -6.89 -18.90
N MET A 219 -27.75 -5.71 -18.68
CA MET A 219 -28.11 -4.73 -17.65
C MET A 219 -27.94 -5.26 -16.22
N ARG A 220 -27.22 -6.37 -16.06
CA ARG A 220 -27.01 -7.09 -14.80
C ARG A 220 -25.58 -7.58 -14.75
N LEU A 221 -24.95 -7.46 -13.59
CA LEU A 221 -23.65 -8.06 -13.32
C LEU A 221 -23.82 -9.27 -12.44
N ARG A 222 -22.99 -10.27 -12.65
CA ARG A 222 -22.79 -11.47 -11.83
C ARG A 222 -21.31 -11.56 -11.48
N CYS A 223 -20.96 -12.36 -10.47
CA CYS A 223 -19.57 -12.54 -10.03
C CYS A 223 -18.61 -12.88 -11.19
N HIS A 224 -19.08 -13.69 -12.15
CA HIS A 224 -18.28 -14.09 -13.30
C HIS A 224 -17.85 -12.92 -14.20
N ASP A 225 -18.60 -11.81 -14.26
CA ASP A 225 -18.27 -10.65 -15.11
C ASP A 225 -17.03 -9.95 -14.56
N LEU A 226 -16.96 -9.80 -13.22
CA LEU A 226 -15.79 -9.27 -12.55
C LEU A 226 -14.60 -10.23 -12.62
N LEU A 227 -14.81 -11.54 -12.40
CA LEU A 227 -13.74 -12.53 -12.48
C LEU A 227 -13.16 -12.68 -13.89
N HIS A 228 -13.94 -12.41 -14.94
CA HIS A 228 -13.46 -12.44 -16.32
C HIS A 228 -12.37 -11.40 -16.57
N ILE A 229 -12.44 -10.22 -15.95
CA ILE A 229 -11.34 -9.23 -15.97
C ILE A 229 -10.06 -9.85 -15.43
N GLY A 230 -10.13 -10.48 -14.25
CA GLY A 230 -8.98 -11.12 -13.62
C GLY A 230 -8.41 -12.26 -14.47
N GLN A 231 -9.28 -13.11 -15.02
CA GLN A 231 -8.88 -14.19 -15.93
C GLN A 231 -8.19 -13.67 -17.19
N PHE A 232 -8.70 -12.58 -17.78
CA PHE A 232 -8.07 -11.93 -18.93
C PHE A 232 -6.67 -11.42 -18.58
N LEU A 233 -6.50 -10.74 -17.44
CA LEU A 233 -5.20 -10.26 -16.97
C LEU A 233 -4.23 -11.42 -16.70
N ILE A 234 -4.70 -12.50 -16.08
CA ILE A 234 -3.90 -13.71 -15.83
C ILE A 234 -3.39 -14.31 -17.14
N GLN A 235 -4.27 -14.47 -18.13
CA GLN A 235 -3.93 -15.06 -19.42
C GLN A 235 -2.98 -14.17 -20.23
N ARG A 236 -3.28 -12.87 -20.35
CA ARG A 236 -2.47 -11.92 -21.12
C ARG A 236 -1.13 -11.60 -20.46
N GLY A 237 -1.10 -11.54 -19.13
CA GLY A 237 0.10 -11.25 -18.35
C GLY A 237 0.95 -12.48 -18.05
N HIS A 238 0.47 -13.68 -18.38
CA HIS A 238 1.11 -14.96 -18.00
C HIS A 238 1.44 -15.02 -16.50
N LEU A 239 0.48 -14.63 -15.66
CA LEU A 239 0.70 -14.55 -14.22
C LEU A 239 1.01 -15.92 -13.63
N ASP A 240 1.97 -15.93 -12.70
CA ASP A 240 2.20 -17.11 -11.88
C ASP A 240 0.97 -17.42 -10.99
N LYS A 241 0.92 -18.65 -10.47
CA LYS A 241 -0.21 -19.12 -9.66
C LYS A 241 -0.49 -18.23 -8.45
N LYS A 242 0.55 -17.71 -7.78
CA LYS A 242 0.38 -16.89 -6.58
C LYS A 242 -0.29 -15.56 -6.94
N LYS A 243 0.23 -14.86 -7.95
CA LYS A 243 -0.38 -13.61 -8.44
C LYS A 243 -1.80 -13.84 -8.98
N ALA A 244 -2.01 -14.91 -9.74
CA ALA A 244 -3.32 -15.25 -10.27
C ALA A 244 -4.36 -15.51 -9.15
N ASP A 245 -4.00 -16.30 -8.15
CA ASP A 245 -4.86 -16.58 -7.00
C ASP A 245 -5.17 -15.30 -6.21
N SER A 246 -4.17 -14.42 -5.99
CA SER A 246 -4.36 -13.14 -5.29
C SER A 246 -5.39 -12.25 -6.01
N VAL A 247 -5.28 -12.10 -7.33
CA VAL A 247 -6.19 -11.26 -8.12
C VAL A 247 -7.63 -11.79 -8.06
N LEU A 248 -7.83 -13.09 -8.31
CA LEU A 248 -9.17 -13.68 -8.32
C LEU A 248 -9.80 -13.69 -6.93
N ARG A 249 -9.02 -13.98 -5.88
CA ARG A 249 -9.51 -13.94 -4.49
C ARG A 249 -9.96 -12.54 -4.12
N TYR A 250 -9.19 -11.52 -4.48
CA TYR A 250 -9.54 -10.15 -4.15
C TYR A 250 -10.76 -9.66 -4.94
N MET A 251 -10.87 -9.98 -6.23
CA MET A 251 -12.07 -9.69 -7.01
C MET A 251 -13.31 -10.37 -6.41
N MET A 252 -13.19 -11.61 -5.95
CA MET A 252 -14.28 -12.31 -5.27
C MET A 252 -14.61 -11.68 -3.91
N HIS A 253 -13.62 -11.24 -3.14
CA HIS A 253 -13.82 -10.48 -1.89
C HIS A 253 -14.62 -9.21 -2.13
N ILE A 254 -14.23 -8.39 -3.11
CA ILE A 254 -14.95 -7.16 -3.47
C ILE A 254 -16.39 -7.47 -3.90
N TRP A 255 -16.57 -8.51 -4.73
CA TRP A 255 -17.90 -8.94 -5.15
C TRP A 255 -18.79 -9.30 -3.97
N VAL A 256 -18.35 -10.26 -3.15
CA VAL A 256 -19.16 -10.86 -2.08
C VAL A 256 -19.40 -9.88 -0.94
N LYS A 257 -18.38 -9.11 -0.55
CA LYS A 257 -18.43 -8.27 0.64
C LYS A 257 -19.04 -6.90 0.39
N TYR A 258 -18.89 -6.36 -0.83
CA TYR A 258 -19.25 -4.97 -1.10
C TYR A 258 -20.23 -4.80 -2.25
N LEU A 259 -20.02 -5.45 -3.39
CA LEU A 259 -20.88 -5.19 -4.57
C LEU A 259 -22.20 -5.93 -4.54
N ALA A 260 -22.21 -7.19 -4.10
CA ALA A 260 -23.34 -8.10 -4.22
C ALA A 260 -24.00 -8.39 -2.87
N ILE A 261 -24.35 -7.32 -2.16
CA ILE A 261 -25.12 -7.35 -0.92
C ILE A 261 -26.38 -6.50 -1.08
N ASP A 262 -27.47 -6.89 -0.43
CA ASP A 262 -28.62 -6.02 -0.25
C ASP A 262 -28.47 -5.15 1.02
N LYS A 263 -29.47 -4.31 1.27
CA LYS A 263 -29.53 -3.41 2.43
C LYS A 263 -29.48 -4.13 3.79
N ASP A 264 -29.82 -5.42 3.83
CA ASP A 264 -29.85 -6.24 5.03
C ASP A 264 -28.57 -7.11 5.13
N GLY A 265 -27.63 -6.95 4.18
CA GLY A 265 -26.37 -7.67 4.10
C GLY A 265 -26.47 -9.06 3.47
N ALA A 266 -27.61 -9.43 2.88
CA ALA A 266 -27.78 -10.71 2.21
C ALA A 266 -27.10 -10.71 0.83
N HIS A 267 -26.46 -11.81 0.47
CA HIS A 267 -25.75 -11.92 -0.81
C HIS A 267 -26.71 -12.00 -2.00
N LEU A 268 -26.44 -11.18 -3.01
CA LEU A 268 -27.16 -11.15 -4.27
C LEU A 268 -26.45 -12.01 -5.32
N PRO A 269 -27.17 -12.85 -6.10
CA PRO A 269 -26.56 -13.63 -7.18
C PRO A 269 -26.17 -12.75 -8.38
N GLU A 270 -26.85 -11.62 -8.55
CA GLU A 270 -26.64 -10.62 -9.60
C GLU A 270 -27.06 -9.23 -9.10
N ILE A 271 -26.51 -8.17 -9.71
CA ILE A 271 -26.80 -6.77 -9.36
C ILE A 271 -27.06 -5.94 -10.61
N ARG A 272 -27.98 -4.98 -10.51
CA ARG A 272 -28.28 -3.95 -11.51
C ARG A 272 -27.41 -2.72 -11.31
N GLU A 273 -27.45 -1.80 -12.28
CA GLU A 273 -26.71 -0.53 -12.22
C GLU A 273 -27.04 0.27 -10.94
N ILE A 274 -28.30 0.30 -10.51
CA ILE A 274 -28.74 1.01 -9.29
C ILE A 274 -28.12 0.42 -8.01
N GLU A 275 -28.07 -0.92 -7.91
CA GLU A 275 -27.48 -1.64 -6.77
C GLU A 275 -25.96 -1.46 -6.76
N PHE A 276 -25.31 -1.54 -7.93
CA PHE A 276 -23.88 -1.30 -8.07
C PHE A 276 -23.48 0.11 -7.62
N ILE A 277 -24.20 1.15 -8.07
CA ILE A 277 -23.94 2.54 -7.69
C ILE A 277 -24.20 2.76 -6.20
N HIS A 278 -25.30 2.23 -5.66
CA HIS A 278 -25.64 2.35 -4.25
C HIS A 278 -24.59 1.70 -3.35
N ASN A 279 -24.22 0.46 -3.65
CA ASN A 279 -23.27 -0.31 -2.85
C ASN A 279 -21.85 0.29 -2.90
N LEU A 280 -21.43 0.81 -4.07
CA LEU A 280 -20.16 1.55 -4.15
C LEU A 280 -20.20 2.85 -3.36
N ARG A 281 -21.32 3.58 -3.36
CA ARG A 281 -21.48 4.80 -2.54
C ARG A 281 -21.35 4.46 -1.06
N ASP A 282 -22.02 3.42 -0.59
CA ASP A 282 -21.95 2.97 0.80
C ASP A 282 -20.55 2.50 1.19
N MET A 283 -19.88 1.77 0.29
CA MET A 283 -18.50 1.31 0.50
C MET A 283 -17.54 2.50 0.66
N ILE A 284 -17.60 3.49 -0.24
CA ILE A 284 -16.64 4.60 -0.19
C ILE A 284 -16.96 5.61 0.90
N ASN A 285 -18.22 5.84 1.26
CA ASN A 285 -18.58 6.76 2.34
C ASN A 285 -18.70 6.09 3.71
N GLY A 286 -18.48 4.77 3.80
CA GLY A 286 -18.46 3.99 5.02
C GLY A 286 -17.07 3.49 5.42
N ASP A 287 -17.05 2.45 6.27
CA ASP A 287 -15.83 1.93 6.92
C ASP A 287 -14.86 1.23 5.95
N TYR A 288 -15.30 0.92 4.73
CA TYR A 288 -14.57 0.10 3.76
C TYR A 288 -13.89 0.91 2.65
N ARG A 289 -13.82 2.24 2.78
CA ARG A 289 -13.22 3.10 1.74
C ARG A 289 -11.78 2.72 1.38
N HIS A 290 -10.99 2.26 2.36
CA HIS A 290 -9.61 1.78 2.18
C HIS A 290 -9.48 0.61 1.17
N GLU A 291 -10.57 -0.11 0.88
CA GLU A 291 -10.59 -1.19 -0.11
C GLU A 291 -10.42 -0.66 -1.54
N ILE A 292 -10.69 0.64 -1.79
CA ILE A 292 -10.35 1.30 -3.07
C ILE A 292 -8.84 1.26 -3.29
N ASP A 293 -8.04 1.66 -2.31
CA ASP A 293 -6.58 1.64 -2.40
C ASP A 293 -6.06 0.22 -2.60
N GLN A 294 -6.55 -0.72 -1.79
CA GLN A 294 -6.13 -2.12 -1.85
C GLN A 294 -6.54 -2.79 -3.18
N PHE A 295 -7.67 -2.39 -3.77
CA PHE A 295 -8.07 -2.90 -5.09
C PHE A 295 -7.16 -2.36 -6.19
N GLY A 296 -6.90 -1.05 -6.17
CA GLY A 296 -5.99 -0.42 -7.12
C GLY A 296 -4.59 -1.04 -7.05
N TRP A 297 -4.10 -1.33 -5.84
CA TRP A 297 -2.81 -1.97 -5.65
C TRP A 297 -2.77 -3.41 -6.17
N THR A 298 -3.81 -4.19 -5.87
CA THR A 298 -3.94 -5.56 -6.37
C THR A 298 -3.95 -5.59 -7.91
N LEU A 299 -4.68 -4.67 -8.55
CA LEU A 299 -4.67 -4.53 -10.01
C LEU A 299 -3.33 -4.06 -10.55
N PHE A 300 -2.67 -3.09 -9.88
CA PHE A 300 -1.33 -2.67 -10.27
C PHE A 300 -0.37 -3.86 -10.32
N LYS A 301 -0.32 -4.68 -9.26
CA LYS A 301 0.54 -5.88 -9.21
C LYS A 301 0.14 -6.98 -10.19
N ALA A 302 -1.14 -7.05 -10.58
CA ALA A 302 -1.61 -7.97 -11.62
C ALA A 302 -1.11 -7.56 -13.02
N VAL A 303 -1.01 -6.25 -13.27
CA VAL A 303 -0.60 -5.69 -14.56
C VAL A 303 0.93 -5.58 -14.67
N GLU A 304 1.58 -5.27 -13.55
CA GLU A 304 3.02 -5.15 -13.37
C GLU A 304 3.64 -6.55 -13.15
N VAL A 305 3.77 -7.31 -14.24
CA VAL A 305 4.10 -8.74 -14.15
C VAL A 305 5.56 -9.03 -13.83
N ASP A 306 6.48 -8.13 -14.23
CA ASP A 306 7.94 -8.34 -14.19
C ASP A 306 8.60 -7.86 -12.88
N ASN A 307 7.84 -7.32 -11.94
CA ASN A 307 8.34 -6.74 -10.68
C ASN A 307 9.39 -5.62 -10.88
N SER A 308 9.36 -4.95 -12.03
CA SER A 308 10.10 -3.73 -12.31
C SER A 308 9.62 -2.56 -11.43
N GLY A 309 8.39 -2.62 -10.94
CA GLY A 309 7.71 -1.55 -10.21
C GLY A 309 7.07 -0.50 -11.11
N PHE A 310 6.99 -0.76 -12.42
CA PHE A 310 6.39 0.14 -13.40
C PHE A 310 5.53 -0.61 -14.41
N ILE A 311 4.41 -0.03 -14.81
CA ILE A 311 3.56 -0.54 -15.89
C ILE A 311 4.01 0.09 -17.20
N THR A 312 4.44 -0.74 -18.14
CA THR A 312 4.73 -0.33 -19.53
C THR A 312 3.45 0.00 -20.30
N GLN A 313 3.57 0.71 -21.42
CA GLN A 313 2.44 0.99 -22.31
C GLN A 313 1.73 -0.28 -22.81
N ALA A 314 2.48 -1.36 -23.07
CA ALA A 314 1.91 -2.63 -23.50
C ALA A 314 1.11 -3.31 -22.39
N GLN A 315 1.63 -3.33 -21.15
CA GLN A 315 0.91 -3.86 -19.99
C GLN A 315 -0.34 -3.02 -19.68
N TYR A 316 -0.25 -1.69 -19.74
CA TYR A 316 -1.42 -0.82 -19.56
C TYR A 316 -2.50 -1.05 -20.63
N ARG A 317 -2.09 -1.28 -21.88
CA ARG A 317 -3.01 -1.66 -22.96
C ARG A 317 -3.75 -2.95 -22.65
N ASN A 318 -3.06 -3.98 -22.15
CA ASN A 318 -3.71 -5.24 -21.74
C ASN A 318 -4.74 -5.01 -20.63
N LEU A 319 -4.45 -4.12 -19.68
CA LEU A 319 -5.43 -3.72 -18.65
C LEU A 319 -6.67 -3.10 -19.27
N GLN A 320 -6.49 -2.09 -20.13
CA GLN A 320 -7.59 -1.36 -20.75
C GLN A 320 -8.42 -2.25 -21.69
N GLU A 321 -7.80 -3.19 -22.39
CA GLU A 321 -8.49 -4.21 -23.19
C GLU A 321 -9.36 -5.14 -22.33
N ALA A 322 -8.93 -5.49 -21.12
CA ALA A 322 -9.74 -6.29 -20.19
C ALA A 322 -11.07 -5.59 -19.88
N TRP A 323 -11.06 -4.26 -19.81
CA TRP A 323 -12.23 -3.41 -19.58
C TRP A 323 -12.91 -2.96 -20.88
N HIS A 324 -12.54 -3.54 -22.03
CA HIS A 324 -13.11 -3.21 -23.34
C HIS A 324 -12.98 -1.72 -23.70
N VAL A 325 -11.92 -1.05 -23.24
CA VAL A 325 -11.59 0.32 -23.60
C VAL A 325 -10.85 0.34 -24.94
N GLY A 326 -11.18 1.31 -25.80
CA GLY A 326 -10.62 1.40 -27.14
C GLY A 326 -9.12 1.70 -27.12
N ARG A 327 -8.41 1.25 -28.17
CA ARG A 327 -6.95 1.42 -28.27
C ARG A 327 -6.51 2.88 -28.13
N ASP A 328 -7.15 3.78 -28.86
CA ASP A 328 -6.76 5.20 -28.88
C ASP A 328 -7.06 5.88 -27.53
N GLU A 329 -8.14 5.47 -26.87
CA GLU A 329 -8.52 5.93 -25.53
C GLU A 329 -7.48 5.48 -24.50
N ALA A 330 -7.07 4.21 -24.55
CA ALA A 330 -6.03 3.66 -23.69
C ALA A 330 -4.68 4.36 -23.90
N GLU A 331 -4.29 4.64 -25.15
CA GLU A 331 -3.04 5.35 -25.46
C GLU A 331 -3.09 6.82 -24.99
N GLY A 332 -4.25 7.47 -25.09
CA GLY A 332 -4.47 8.80 -24.54
C GLY A 332 -4.36 8.81 -23.01
N MET A 333 -5.02 7.87 -22.34
CA MET A 333 -5.01 7.75 -20.89
C MET A 333 -3.62 7.41 -20.35
N PHE A 334 -2.85 6.57 -21.05
CA PHE A 334 -1.45 6.29 -20.68
C PHE A 334 -0.62 7.58 -20.56
N LYS A 335 -0.75 8.49 -21.53
CA LYS A 335 -0.04 9.78 -21.52
C LYS A 335 -0.51 10.72 -20.41
N VAL A 336 -1.75 10.55 -19.95
CA VAL A 336 -2.29 11.29 -18.79
C VAL A 336 -1.72 10.73 -17.48
N LEU A 337 -1.58 9.40 -17.39
CA LEU A 337 -1.02 8.73 -16.21
C LEU A 337 0.50 8.92 -16.09
N ASP A 338 1.24 8.89 -17.19
CA ASP A 338 2.70 9.14 -17.24
C ASP A 338 2.99 10.64 -17.05
N THR A 339 2.84 11.10 -15.82
CA THR A 339 2.95 12.51 -15.43
C THR A 339 4.38 13.03 -15.56
N ASN A 340 5.37 12.18 -15.28
CA ASN A 340 6.78 12.52 -15.35
C ASN A 340 7.38 12.32 -16.76
N LYS A 341 6.64 11.69 -17.68
CA LYS A 341 6.99 11.44 -19.08
C LYS A 341 8.20 10.51 -19.26
N ASP A 342 8.37 9.54 -18.37
CA ASP A 342 9.44 8.55 -18.44
C ASP A 342 9.08 7.30 -19.26
N GLY A 343 7.86 7.28 -19.84
CA GLY A 343 7.39 6.25 -20.75
C GLY A 343 6.83 5.01 -20.07
N LYS A 344 6.58 5.07 -18.76
CA LYS A 344 6.05 4.00 -17.91
C LYS A 344 5.24 4.60 -16.77
N ILE A 345 4.34 3.82 -16.19
CA ILE A 345 3.45 4.28 -15.12
C ILE A 345 3.95 3.69 -13.81
N SER A 346 4.35 4.55 -12.88
CA SER A 346 4.66 4.15 -11.51
C SER A 346 3.41 3.77 -10.71
N SER A 347 3.57 3.11 -9.57
CA SER A 347 2.42 2.82 -8.70
C SER A 347 1.74 4.09 -8.19
N ASP A 348 2.49 5.18 -7.96
CA ASP A 348 1.92 6.43 -7.46
C ASP A 348 1.06 7.11 -8.51
N GLU A 349 1.49 7.11 -9.77
CA GLU A 349 0.71 7.62 -10.90
C GLU A 349 -0.57 6.81 -11.12
N PHE A 350 -0.45 5.48 -11.11
CA PHE A 350 -1.60 4.58 -11.24
C PHE A 350 -2.61 4.79 -10.12
N LEU A 351 -2.15 4.78 -8.86
CA LEU A 351 -3.01 4.88 -7.69
C LEU A 351 -3.58 6.29 -7.48
N THR A 352 -2.89 7.33 -7.94
CA THR A 352 -3.43 8.69 -7.99
C THR A 352 -4.67 8.73 -8.88
N ALA A 353 -4.55 8.20 -10.10
CA ALA A 353 -5.66 8.20 -11.04
C ALA A 353 -6.79 7.24 -10.64
N TRP A 354 -6.43 6.09 -10.10
CA TRP A 354 -7.38 5.11 -9.56
C TRP A 354 -8.22 5.73 -8.44
N ASN A 355 -7.57 6.29 -7.42
CA ASN A 355 -8.28 6.91 -6.30
C ASN A 355 -9.11 8.12 -6.76
N ASP A 356 -8.58 8.98 -7.64
CA ASP A 356 -9.36 10.10 -8.17
C ASP A 356 -10.59 9.61 -8.97
N TYR A 357 -10.48 8.51 -9.72
CA TYR A 357 -11.62 7.94 -10.42
C TYR A 357 -12.73 7.50 -9.46
N PHE A 358 -12.41 6.87 -8.32
CA PHE A 358 -13.43 6.43 -7.38
C PHE A 358 -13.88 7.52 -6.40
N LEU A 359 -13.03 8.51 -6.13
CA LEU A 359 -13.17 9.41 -4.98
C LEU A 359 -13.12 10.91 -5.31
N GLY A 360 -12.68 11.29 -6.50
CA GLY A 360 -12.69 12.69 -6.95
C GLY A 360 -14.07 13.11 -7.49
N GLU A 361 -14.45 14.37 -7.32
CA GLU A 361 -15.70 14.93 -7.88
C GLU A 361 -15.47 16.08 -8.87
N ASP A 362 -14.21 16.38 -9.19
CA ASP A 362 -13.87 17.43 -10.16
C ASP A 362 -14.28 17.02 -11.59
N PRO A 363 -15.24 17.71 -12.24
CA PRO A 363 -15.63 17.42 -13.62
C PRO A 363 -14.51 17.64 -14.64
N GLN A 364 -13.46 18.39 -14.29
CA GLN A 364 -12.30 18.64 -15.13
C GLN A 364 -11.14 17.68 -14.86
N SER A 365 -11.25 16.79 -13.88
CA SER A 365 -10.20 15.79 -13.64
C SER A 365 -9.99 14.95 -14.91
N PRO A 366 -8.74 14.82 -15.39
CA PRO A 366 -8.46 13.97 -16.54
C PRO A 366 -8.60 12.48 -16.17
N TYR A 367 -8.49 12.13 -14.88
CA TYR A 367 -8.60 10.75 -14.41
C TYR A 367 -10.02 10.21 -14.44
N ARG A 368 -11.05 11.06 -14.63
CA ARG A 368 -12.43 10.58 -14.87
C ARG A 368 -12.54 9.66 -16.09
N MET A 369 -11.57 9.70 -17.00
CA MET A 369 -11.51 8.88 -18.21
C MET A 369 -10.79 7.54 -18.03
N PHE A 370 -10.47 7.13 -16.80
CA PHE A 370 -9.67 5.93 -16.51
C PHE A 370 -10.23 4.64 -17.15
N PHE A 371 -11.56 4.52 -17.24
CA PHE A 371 -12.28 3.42 -17.90
C PHE A 371 -12.89 3.84 -19.26
N GLY A 372 -12.30 4.83 -19.91
CA GLY A 372 -12.75 5.43 -21.16
C GLY A 372 -13.79 6.56 -20.98
N PRO A 373 -14.46 6.98 -22.07
CA PRO A 373 -15.40 8.09 -22.06
C PRO A 373 -16.58 7.94 -21.11
N ILE A 374 -16.88 9.02 -20.37
CA ILE A 374 -17.97 9.07 -19.40
C ILE A 374 -19.34 8.94 -20.07
N ILE A 375 -20.16 8.05 -19.51
CA ILE A 375 -21.56 7.86 -19.89
C ILE A 375 -22.46 8.75 -19.01
N SER A 376 -22.99 9.83 -19.60
CA SER A 376 -23.70 10.91 -18.89
C SER A 376 -25.24 10.77 -18.79
N ARG A 377 -25.84 9.68 -19.29
CA ARG A 377 -27.30 9.46 -19.18
C ARG A 377 -27.70 9.11 -17.75
N GLN A 378 -28.90 9.50 -17.30
CA GLN A 378 -29.38 9.16 -15.95
C GLN A 378 -29.61 7.65 -15.78
N THR A 379 -29.34 7.12 -14.58
CA THR A 379 -29.62 5.72 -14.23
C THR A 379 -31.14 5.50 -14.25
N GLU A 380 -31.63 4.57 -15.08
CA GLU A 380 -33.06 4.25 -15.14
C GLU A 380 -33.46 3.39 -13.94
N ALA A 381 -34.45 3.84 -13.17
CA ALA A 381 -34.92 3.17 -11.95
C ALA A 381 -35.91 2.01 -12.21
N LYS A 382 -35.79 1.28 -13.32
CA LYS A 382 -36.78 0.24 -13.68
C LYS A 382 -36.52 -1.12 -13.05
#